data_AF-A4ICA0-F1
#
_entry.id   AF-A4ICA0-F1
#
_cell.length_a   1.000
_cell.length_b   1.000
_cell.length_c   1.000
_cell.angle_alpha   90.00
_cell.angle_beta   90.00
_cell.angle_gamma   90.00
#
_symmetry.space_group_name_H-M   'P 1'
#
loop_
_entity.id
_entity.type
_entity.pdbx_description
1 polymer ?
#
loop_
_entity_poly.entity_id
_entity_poly.type
_entity_poly.pdbx_seq_one_letter_code
_entity_poly.pdbx_strand_id
1 'polypeptide(L)'
;MNREQIARRIDLVGPSTGAIVGVATWCALHGAEADAILNYVAEKMKHKDTTDAQRASLVYVIHELLLSCATRGVSENAKRSILKAVSLTLPSAVKDTLRQRASDHTAFLIALQKATEWWSMLNLFPAAWLTKLQCTVQDGQESAGHRTSVPSALMQVANLLQRYQHAKEQWVQNRNIKAEEGRSGSGAASGQDTASPLAGGGAGASSAVVDDAARRCLIALRKAVESRFEKNAALLAWCEAERAELEGRTTTSSAGSGVVKMAHGTSPHVPTHGGSGSSYPVKEEGGHGGSQSGGPNDDDDVLGSFFS
;
A
#
# COMPACT_ATOMS: atom_id res chain seq x y z
N MET A 1 -5.33 -18.24 -26.55
CA MET A 1 -4.60 -19.09 -25.59
C MET A 1 -5.60 -19.87 -24.77
N ASN A 2 -5.34 -21.16 -24.54
CA ASN A 2 -6.26 -21.98 -23.77
C ASN A 2 -6.04 -21.80 -22.25
N ARG A 3 -7.09 -22.05 -21.45
CA ARG A 3 -7.04 -21.89 -20.00
C ARG A 3 -5.96 -22.75 -19.33
N GLU A 4 -5.67 -23.93 -19.89
CA GLU A 4 -4.65 -24.85 -19.38
C GLU A 4 -3.21 -24.33 -19.52
N GLN A 5 -2.91 -23.58 -20.60
CA GLN A 5 -1.62 -22.91 -20.77
C GLN A 5 -1.43 -21.82 -19.72
N ILE A 6 -2.48 -21.01 -19.48
CA ILE A 6 -2.49 -19.99 -18.41
C ILE A 6 -2.27 -20.65 -17.06
N ALA A 7 -3.04 -21.71 -16.77
CA ALA A 7 -2.94 -22.45 -15.52
C ALA A 7 -1.53 -22.95 -15.24
N ARG A 8 -0.95 -23.69 -16.21
CA ARG A 8 0.41 -24.21 -16.10
C ARG A 8 1.44 -23.13 -15.85
N ARG A 9 1.27 -21.92 -16.40
CA ARG A 9 2.21 -20.82 -16.21
C ARG A 9 2.04 -20.13 -14.86
N ILE A 10 0.80 -19.81 -14.48
CA ILE A 10 0.49 -19.16 -13.20
C ILE A 10 0.80 -20.08 -12.02
N ASP A 11 0.68 -21.40 -12.18
CA ASP A 11 1.03 -22.37 -11.13
C ASP A 11 2.54 -22.45 -10.87
N LEU A 12 3.40 -21.88 -11.74
CA LEU A 12 4.84 -21.75 -11.49
C LEU A 12 5.19 -20.59 -10.55
N VAL A 13 4.20 -19.78 -10.15
CA VAL A 13 4.42 -18.63 -9.27
C VAL A 13 4.84 -19.11 -7.89
N GLY A 14 6.14 -19.00 -7.61
CA GLY A 14 6.74 -19.17 -6.30
C GLY A 14 7.04 -17.83 -5.61
N PRO A 15 7.68 -17.85 -4.43
CA PRO A 15 8.10 -16.64 -3.73
C PRO A 15 9.37 -16.00 -4.32
N SER A 16 10.05 -16.66 -5.26
CA SER A 16 11.29 -16.15 -5.84
C SER A 16 11.03 -15.05 -6.87
N THR A 17 11.87 -14.02 -6.86
CA THR A 17 11.82 -12.93 -7.86
C THR A 17 11.90 -13.46 -9.29
N GLY A 18 12.75 -14.46 -9.55
CA GLY A 18 12.87 -15.06 -10.88
C GLY A 18 11.59 -15.73 -11.39
N ALA A 19 10.85 -16.41 -10.50
CA ALA A 19 9.56 -17.02 -10.87
C ALA A 19 8.51 -15.93 -11.16
N ILE A 20 8.43 -14.92 -10.31
CA ILE A 20 7.50 -13.79 -10.47
C ILE A 20 7.75 -13.06 -11.80
N VAL A 21 9.00 -12.64 -12.04
CA VAL A 21 9.39 -11.94 -13.29
C VAL A 21 9.17 -12.84 -14.50
N GLY A 22 9.59 -14.11 -14.45
CA GLY A 22 9.45 -15.03 -15.59
C GLY A 22 7.99 -15.34 -15.97
N VAL A 23 7.06 -15.29 -15.01
CA VAL A 23 5.61 -15.39 -15.28
C VAL A 23 5.08 -14.05 -15.80
N ALA A 24 5.43 -12.93 -15.18
CA ALA A 24 5.00 -11.60 -15.60
C ALA A 24 5.44 -11.24 -17.03
N THR A 25 6.70 -11.52 -17.39
CA THR A 25 7.22 -11.33 -18.75
C THR A 25 6.44 -12.17 -19.76
N TRP A 26 6.11 -13.42 -19.42
CA TRP A 26 5.27 -14.26 -20.27
C TRP A 26 3.87 -13.65 -20.43
N CYS A 27 3.24 -13.19 -19.35
CA CYS A 27 1.95 -12.52 -19.42
C CYS A 27 1.99 -11.26 -20.31
N ALA A 28 3.08 -10.50 -20.28
CA ALA A 28 3.26 -9.31 -21.12
C ALA A 28 3.33 -9.65 -22.62
N LEU A 29 4.02 -10.74 -22.99
CA LEU A 29 4.06 -11.24 -24.38
C LEU A 29 2.67 -11.67 -24.88
N HIS A 30 1.81 -12.14 -23.97
CA HIS A 30 0.43 -12.54 -24.24
C HIS A 30 -0.59 -11.44 -23.87
N GLY A 31 -0.18 -10.17 -23.89
CA GLY A 31 -1.03 -9.06 -23.44
C GLY A 31 -2.33 -8.84 -24.22
N ALA A 32 -2.47 -9.42 -25.41
CA ALA A 32 -3.75 -9.45 -26.13
C ALA A 32 -4.83 -10.31 -25.43
N GLU A 33 -4.42 -11.18 -24.51
CA GLU A 33 -5.26 -12.12 -23.76
C GLU A 33 -5.31 -11.75 -22.28
N ALA A 34 -5.04 -10.49 -21.95
CA ALA A 34 -4.91 -10.00 -20.59
C ALA A 34 -6.13 -10.34 -19.73
N ASP A 35 -7.35 -10.19 -20.24
CA ASP A 35 -8.57 -10.51 -19.50
C ASP A 35 -8.59 -11.98 -19.05
N ALA A 36 -8.21 -12.93 -19.92
CA ALA A 36 -8.18 -14.34 -19.56
C ALA A 36 -7.09 -14.65 -18.52
N ILE A 37 -5.92 -14.00 -18.64
CA ILE A 37 -4.81 -14.15 -17.70
C ILE A 37 -5.20 -13.59 -16.33
N LEU A 38 -5.69 -12.36 -16.26
CA LEU A 38 -6.02 -11.68 -15.02
C LEU A 38 -7.22 -12.33 -14.32
N ASN A 39 -8.20 -12.82 -15.07
CA ASN A 39 -9.28 -13.62 -14.48
C ASN A 39 -8.74 -14.91 -13.85
N TYR A 40 -7.80 -15.61 -14.49
CA TYR A 40 -7.19 -16.79 -13.86
C TYR A 40 -6.40 -16.44 -12.60
N VAL A 41 -5.64 -15.33 -12.62
CA VAL A 41 -4.93 -14.83 -11.43
C VAL A 41 -5.92 -14.54 -10.30
N ALA A 42 -7.05 -13.89 -10.60
CA ALA A 42 -8.11 -13.61 -9.63
C ALA A 42 -8.72 -14.89 -9.05
N GLU A 43 -9.05 -15.87 -9.89
CA GLU A 43 -9.52 -17.20 -9.46
C GLU A 43 -8.50 -17.89 -8.56
N LYS A 44 -7.20 -17.79 -8.88
CA LYS A 44 -6.13 -18.36 -8.06
C LYS A 44 -6.01 -17.65 -6.71
N MET A 45 -6.09 -16.32 -6.67
CA MET A 45 -6.03 -15.55 -5.42
C MET A 45 -7.13 -15.96 -4.43
N LYS A 46 -8.36 -16.16 -4.93
CA LYS A 46 -9.50 -16.65 -4.14
C LYS A 46 -9.61 -18.18 -4.11
N HIS A 47 -8.60 -18.94 -4.50
CA HIS A 47 -8.66 -20.38 -4.30
C HIS A 47 -8.34 -20.71 -2.84
N LYS A 48 -9.12 -21.62 -2.24
CA LYS A 48 -8.95 -22.03 -0.82
C LYS A 48 -7.56 -22.59 -0.51
N ASP A 49 -6.97 -23.29 -1.49
CA ASP A 49 -5.65 -23.94 -1.34
C ASP A 49 -4.49 -22.99 -1.66
N THR A 50 -4.76 -21.75 -2.06
CA THR A 50 -3.71 -20.75 -2.27
C THR A 50 -3.27 -20.20 -0.92
N THR A 51 -1.98 -20.27 -0.63
CA THR A 51 -1.40 -19.74 0.61
C THR A 51 -1.31 -18.22 0.59
N ASP A 52 -1.21 -17.57 1.76
CA ASP A 52 -1.00 -16.12 1.87
C ASP A 52 0.26 -15.65 1.10
N ALA A 53 1.35 -16.42 1.20
CA ALA A 53 2.58 -16.16 0.46
C ALA A 53 2.37 -16.24 -1.07
N GLN A 54 1.60 -17.22 -1.56
CA GLN A 54 1.26 -17.30 -2.99
C GLN A 54 0.37 -16.14 -3.44
N ARG A 55 -0.61 -15.73 -2.63
CA ARG A 55 -1.44 -14.54 -2.91
C ARG A 55 -0.56 -13.29 -3.02
N ALA A 56 0.39 -13.12 -2.11
CA ALA A 56 1.39 -12.04 -2.18
C ALA A 56 2.24 -12.11 -3.46
N SER A 57 2.74 -13.29 -3.84
CA SER A 57 3.47 -13.47 -5.10
C SER A 57 2.61 -13.13 -6.32
N LEU A 58 1.31 -13.48 -6.34
CA LEU A 58 0.41 -13.12 -7.43
C LEU A 58 0.21 -11.60 -7.55
N VAL A 59 0.18 -10.86 -6.43
CA VAL A 59 0.20 -9.40 -6.46
C VAL A 59 1.48 -8.87 -7.10
N TYR A 60 2.64 -9.45 -6.76
CA TYR A 60 3.90 -9.06 -7.39
C TYR A 60 3.97 -9.44 -8.87
N VAL A 61 3.32 -10.53 -9.31
CA VAL A 61 3.19 -10.84 -10.75
C VAL A 61 2.41 -9.74 -11.46
N ILE A 62 1.32 -9.24 -10.87
CA ILE A 62 0.56 -8.11 -11.43
C ILE A 62 1.43 -6.85 -11.47
N HIS A 63 2.17 -6.58 -10.41
CA HIS A 63 3.10 -5.44 -10.35
C HIS A 63 4.17 -5.52 -11.46
N GLU A 64 4.87 -6.65 -11.58
CA GLU A 64 5.90 -6.87 -12.61
C GLU A 64 5.32 -6.88 -14.02
N LEU A 65 4.08 -7.36 -14.20
CA LEU A 65 3.38 -7.29 -15.48
C LEU A 65 3.16 -5.84 -15.91
N LEU A 66 2.71 -4.98 -14.99
CA LEU A 66 2.52 -3.55 -15.23
C LEU A 66 3.86 -2.85 -15.53
N LEU A 67 4.94 -3.18 -14.80
CA LEU A 67 6.27 -2.66 -15.10
C LEU A 67 6.78 -3.13 -16.47
N SER A 68 6.61 -4.41 -16.80
CA SER A 68 6.99 -4.97 -18.09
C SER A 68 6.27 -4.25 -19.25
N CYS A 69 5.01 -3.87 -19.06
CA CYS A 69 4.26 -3.07 -20.03
C CYS A 69 4.83 -1.65 -20.22
N ALA A 70 5.45 -1.07 -19.20
CA ALA A 70 6.09 0.24 -19.31
C ALA A 70 7.42 0.17 -20.10
N THR A 71 8.02 -1.01 -20.25
CA THR A 71 9.25 -1.19 -21.02
C THR A 71 9.04 -1.19 -22.53
N ARG A 72 10.10 -0.92 -23.30
CA ARG A 72 10.07 -0.97 -24.77
C ARG A 72 9.94 -2.44 -25.23
N GLY A 73 8.84 -2.78 -25.90
CA GLY A 73 8.65 -4.12 -26.50
C GLY A 73 7.21 -4.62 -26.49
N VAL A 74 6.36 -4.08 -25.61
CA VAL A 74 4.92 -4.40 -25.57
C VAL A 74 4.15 -3.43 -26.46
N SER A 75 3.23 -3.92 -27.30
CA SER A 75 2.41 -3.06 -28.16
C SER A 75 1.47 -2.18 -27.34
N GLU A 76 1.18 -0.96 -27.80
CA GLU A 76 0.25 -0.04 -27.10
C GLU A 76 -1.14 -0.67 -26.87
N ASN A 77 -1.59 -1.51 -27.81
CA ASN A 77 -2.83 -2.26 -27.64
C ASN A 77 -2.76 -3.27 -26.48
N ALA A 78 -1.66 -4.01 -26.37
CA ALA A 78 -1.44 -4.93 -25.26
C ALA A 78 -1.32 -4.18 -23.92
N LYS A 79 -0.62 -3.03 -23.88
CA LYS A 79 -0.55 -2.18 -22.68
C LYS A 79 -1.93 -1.73 -22.21
N ARG A 80 -2.76 -1.23 -23.14
CA ARG A 80 -4.15 -0.83 -22.86
C ARG A 80 -5.00 -1.99 -22.35
N SER A 81 -4.90 -3.15 -23.01
CA SER A 81 -5.63 -4.36 -22.61
C SER A 81 -5.22 -4.81 -21.20
N ILE A 82 -3.94 -4.80 -20.87
CA ILE A 82 -3.43 -5.17 -19.54
C ILE A 82 -3.90 -4.19 -18.47
N LEU A 83 -3.76 -2.88 -18.70
CA LEU A 83 -4.24 -1.86 -17.75
C LEU A 83 -5.74 -1.96 -17.51
N LYS A 84 -6.53 -2.18 -18.57
CA LYS A 84 -7.99 -2.39 -18.47
C LYS A 84 -8.33 -3.68 -17.71
N ALA A 85 -7.67 -4.78 -18.03
CA ALA A 85 -7.90 -6.06 -17.36
C ALA A 85 -7.60 -5.97 -15.85
N VAL A 86 -6.48 -5.32 -15.48
CA VAL A 86 -6.12 -5.10 -14.06
C VAL A 86 -7.12 -4.18 -13.37
N SER A 87 -7.51 -3.07 -14.00
CA SER A 87 -8.39 -2.08 -13.38
C SER A 87 -9.79 -2.63 -13.08
N LEU A 88 -10.28 -3.55 -13.92
CA LEU A 88 -11.58 -4.21 -13.78
C LEU A 88 -11.53 -5.42 -12.83
N THR A 89 -10.48 -6.23 -12.91
CA THR A 89 -10.45 -7.54 -12.23
C THR A 89 -9.89 -7.46 -10.81
N LEU A 90 -8.89 -6.60 -10.56
CA LEU A 90 -8.19 -6.60 -9.28
C LEU A 90 -9.09 -6.22 -8.08
N PRO A 91 -9.96 -5.20 -8.13
CA PRO A 91 -10.80 -4.84 -6.99
C PRO A 91 -11.70 -5.99 -6.53
N SER A 92 -12.35 -6.70 -7.45
CA SER A 92 -13.19 -7.86 -7.12
C SER A 92 -12.36 -9.03 -6.58
N ALA A 93 -11.20 -9.30 -7.19
CA ALA A 93 -10.27 -10.33 -6.72
C ALA A 93 -9.81 -10.10 -5.28
N VAL A 94 -9.46 -8.85 -4.94
CA VAL A 94 -9.07 -8.45 -3.58
C VAL A 94 -10.23 -8.65 -2.61
N LYS A 95 -11.43 -8.18 -2.97
CA LYS A 95 -12.63 -8.34 -2.13
C LYS A 95 -12.96 -9.81 -1.86
N ASP A 96 -12.92 -10.65 -2.89
CA ASP A 96 -13.21 -12.09 -2.78
C ASP A 96 -12.14 -12.84 -1.99
N THR A 97 -10.87 -12.46 -2.15
CA THR A 97 -9.75 -13.00 -1.38
C THR A 97 -9.92 -12.69 0.12
N LEU A 98 -10.23 -11.45 0.47
CA LEU A 98 -10.38 -11.03 1.87
C LEU A 98 -11.63 -11.62 2.54
N ARG A 99 -12.67 -11.95 1.78
CA ARG A 99 -13.85 -12.67 2.30
C ARG A 99 -13.54 -14.09 2.80
N GLN A 100 -12.36 -14.63 2.50
CA GLN A 100 -11.94 -15.95 2.96
C GLN A 100 -11.51 -15.91 4.42
N ARG A 101 -12.47 -16.19 5.31
CA ARG A 101 -12.30 -16.10 6.76
C ARG A 101 -11.26 -17.06 7.36
N ALA A 102 -10.91 -18.13 6.65
CA ALA A 102 -10.02 -19.18 7.15
C ALA A 102 -8.52 -18.96 6.85
N SER A 103 -8.18 -17.87 6.15
CA SER A 103 -6.83 -17.62 5.67
C SER A 103 -6.19 -16.44 6.40
N ASP A 104 -4.91 -16.55 6.75
CA ASP A 104 -4.09 -15.36 6.98
C ASP A 104 -3.95 -14.58 5.66
N HIS A 105 -3.96 -13.25 5.76
CA HIS A 105 -3.86 -12.33 4.63
C HIS A 105 -2.71 -11.32 4.83
N THR A 106 -1.85 -11.53 5.82
CA THR A 106 -0.82 -10.57 6.23
C THR A 106 0.16 -10.25 5.11
N ALA A 107 0.77 -11.27 4.49
CA ALA A 107 1.72 -11.10 3.40
C ALA A 107 1.03 -10.54 2.15
N PHE A 108 -0.19 -11.00 1.84
CA PHE A 108 -1.01 -10.48 0.75
C PHE A 108 -1.27 -8.98 0.90
N LEU A 109 -1.71 -8.54 2.09
CA LEU A 109 -2.00 -7.14 2.36
C LEU A 109 -0.74 -6.26 2.31
N ILE A 110 0.39 -6.75 2.84
CA ILE A 110 1.68 -6.05 2.73
C ILE A 110 2.09 -5.90 1.26
N ALA A 111 1.97 -6.95 0.46
CA ALA A 111 2.30 -6.91 -0.97
C ALA A 111 1.38 -5.94 -1.73
N LEU A 112 0.07 -5.97 -1.47
CA LEU A 112 -0.90 -5.07 -2.09
C LEU A 112 -0.65 -3.61 -1.72
N GLN A 113 -0.29 -3.34 -0.46
CA GLN A 113 0.07 -1.99 -0.04
C GLN A 113 1.32 -1.49 -0.77
N LYS A 114 2.41 -2.29 -0.81
CA LYS A 114 3.64 -1.91 -1.52
C LYS A 114 3.39 -1.67 -3.01
N ALA A 115 2.65 -2.58 -3.65
CA ALA A 115 2.31 -2.47 -5.06
C ALA A 115 1.51 -1.20 -5.36
N THR A 116 0.49 -0.88 -4.55
CA THR A 116 -0.32 0.33 -4.73
C THR A 116 0.45 1.62 -4.45
N GLU A 117 1.39 1.62 -3.50
CA GLU A 117 2.31 2.75 -3.27
C GLU A 117 3.19 3.00 -4.50
N TRP A 118 3.77 1.96 -5.10
CA TRP A 118 4.54 2.08 -6.34
C TRP A 118 3.68 2.52 -7.52
N TRP A 119 2.48 1.97 -7.70
CA TRP A 119 1.60 2.38 -8.79
C TRP A 119 1.15 3.83 -8.66
N SER A 120 0.97 4.33 -7.43
CA SER A 120 0.73 5.74 -7.16
C SER A 120 1.92 6.60 -7.56
N MET A 121 3.15 6.19 -7.19
CA MET A 121 4.37 6.93 -7.52
C MET A 121 4.63 7.00 -9.02
N LEU A 122 4.31 5.93 -9.75
CA LEU A 122 4.47 5.83 -11.20
C LEU A 122 3.28 6.39 -11.99
N ASN A 123 2.23 6.88 -11.33
CA ASN A 123 0.98 7.35 -11.94
C ASN A 123 0.34 6.32 -12.91
N LEU A 124 0.40 5.03 -12.58
CA LEU A 124 -0.15 3.97 -13.44
C LEU A 124 -1.69 3.93 -13.41
N PHE A 125 -2.29 4.35 -12.30
CA PHE A 125 -3.75 4.43 -12.14
C PHE A 125 -4.14 5.79 -11.55
N PRO A 126 -5.34 6.29 -11.86
CA PRO A 126 -5.87 7.50 -11.22
C PRO A 126 -5.93 7.37 -9.69
N ALA A 127 -5.66 8.47 -8.98
CA ALA A 127 -5.72 8.50 -7.51
C ALA A 127 -7.10 8.08 -6.96
N ALA A 128 -8.18 8.41 -7.67
CA ALA A 128 -9.54 7.98 -7.33
C ALA A 128 -9.70 6.46 -7.38
N TRP A 129 -9.09 5.79 -8.38
CA TRP A 129 -9.12 4.33 -8.49
C TRP A 129 -8.32 3.68 -7.36
N LEU A 130 -7.13 4.19 -7.05
CA LEU A 130 -6.31 3.70 -5.93
C LEU A 130 -7.04 3.86 -4.58
N THR A 131 -7.75 4.97 -4.40
CA THR A 131 -8.59 5.21 -3.22
C THR A 131 -9.73 4.20 -3.14
N LYS A 132 -10.44 3.95 -4.25
CA LYS A 132 -11.51 2.93 -4.31
C LYS A 132 -10.99 1.53 -4.00
N LEU A 133 -9.80 1.18 -4.49
CA LEU A 133 -9.15 -0.10 -4.16
C LEU A 133 -8.82 -0.20 -2.66
N GLN A 134 -8.31 0.88 -2.06
CA GLN A 134 -8.06 0.93 -0.61
C GLN A 134 -9.35 0.79 0.21
N CYS A 135 -10.45 1.43 -0.17
CA CYS A 135 -11.75 1.21 0.46
C CYS A 135 -12.19 -0.25 0.32
N THR A 136 -11.99 -0.87 -0.86
CA THR A 136 -12.32 -2.28 -1.09
C THR A 136 -11.54 -3.21 -0.15
N VAL A 137 -10.27 -2.89 0.14
CA VAL A 137 -9.47 -3.62 1.12
C VAL A 137 -10.08 -3.49 2.52
N GLN A 138 -10.43 -2.27 2.93
CA GLN A 138 -11.02 -2.02 4.25
C GLN A 138 -12.36 -2.75 4.42
N ASP A 139 -13.26 -2.63 3.45
CA ASP A 139 -14.56 -3.33 3.43
C ASP A 139 -14.40 -4.86 3.51
N GLY A 140 -13.38 -5.40 2.80
CA GLY A 140 -13.05 -6.81 2.80
C GLY A 140 -12.56 -7.30 4.18
N GLN A 141 -11.71 -6.52 4.84
CA GLN A 141 -11.21 -6.83 6.18
C GLN A 141 -12.33 -6.78 7.23
N GLU A 142 -13.22 -5.79 7.14
CA GLU A 142 -14.36 -5.66 8.05
C GLU A 142 -15.39 -6.80 7.86
N SER A 143 -15.73 -7.12 6.61
CA SER A 143 -16.67 -8.21 6.27
C SER A 143 -16.18 -9.59 6.73
N ALA A 144 -14.86 -9.78 6.79
CA ALA A 144 -14.23 -11.00 7.27
C ALA A 144 -14.35 -11.19 8.79
N GLY A 145 -14.99 -10.26 9.52
CA GLY A 145 -15.15 -10.34 10.97
C GLY A 145 -13.82 -10.21 11.73
N HIS A 146 -12.75 -9.81 11.04
CA HIS A 146 -11.48 -9.49 11.66
C HIS A 146 -11.65 -8.13 12.33
N ARG A 147 -12.29 -8.10 13.52
CA ARG A 147 -12.03 -7.03 14.49
C ARG A 147 -10.52 -6.96 14.57
N THR A 148 -9.95 -5.91 13.99
CA THR A 148 -8.53 -5.81 13.63
C THR A 148 -7.71 -6.51 14.69
N SER A 149 -7.19 -7.71 14.39
CA SER A 149 -6.30 -8.36 15.31
C SER A 149 -5.23 -7.33 15.62
N VAL A 150 -4.91 -7.13 16.89
CA VAL A 150 -3.96 -6.10 17.34
C VAL A 150 -2.71 -6.03 16.44
N PRO A 151 -2.18 -7.14 15.89
CA PRO A 151 -1.12 -7.08 14.88
C PRO A 151 -1.44 -6.24 13.63
N SER A 152 -2.61 -6.40 13.01
CA SER A 152 -2.99 -5.63 11.81
C SER A 152 -3.22 -4.16 12.12
N ALA A 153 -3.85 -3.85 13.26
CA ALA A 153 -4.03 -2.46 13.71
C ALA A 153 -2.69 -1.77 13.96
N LEU A 154 -1.77 -2.46 14.65
CA LEU A 154 -0.41 -1.98 14.89
C LEU A 154 0.36 -1.81 13.58
N MET A 155 0.27 -2.76 12.64
CA MET A 155 0.92 -2.61 11.33
C MET A 155 0.38 -1.41 10.55
N GLN A 156 -0.93 -1.17 10.57
CA GLN A 156 -1.52 -0.02 9.89
C GLN A 156 -1.09 1.31 10.54
N VAL A 157 -1.00 1.36 11.88
CA VAL A 157 -0.44 2.52 12.58
C VAL A 157 1.05 2.69 12.29
N ALA A 158 1.84 1.61 12.29
CA ALA A 158 3.26 1.65 11.94
C ALA A 158 3.48 2.16 10.51
N ASN A 159 2.65 1.72 9.56
CA ASN A 159 2.70 2.19 8.18
C ASN A 159 2.31 3.68 8.07
N LEU A 160 1.27 4.11 8.78
CA LEU A 160 0.90 5.54 8.83
C LEU A 160 1.99 6.38 9.48
N LEU A 161 2.66 5.86 10.51
CA LEU A 161 3.79 6.51 11.16
C LEU A 161 4.98 6.62 10.21
N GLN A 162 5.31 5.57 9.46
CA GLN A 162 6.39 5.60 8.46
C GLN A 162 6.08 6.61 7.33
N ARG A 163 4.83 6.64 6.83
CA ARG A 163 4.41 7.65 5.83
C ARG A 163 4.49 9.06 6.38
N TYR A 164 4.08 9.26 7.63
CA TYR A 164 4.21 10.52 8.33
C TYR A 164 5.68 10.94 8.48
N GLN A 165 6.57 10.04 8.89
CA GLN A 165 8.01 10.31 9.03
C GLN A 165 8.62 10.73 7.68
N HIS A 166 8.33 10.00 6.61
CA HIS A 166 8.79 10.36 5.27
C HIS A 166 8.25 11.74 4.83
N ALA A 167 6.95 12.00 5.04
CA ALA A 167 6.37 13.31 4.72
C ALA A 167 6.96 14.44 5.58
N LYS A 168 7.27 14.16 6.87
CA LYS A 168 7.93 15.10 7.78
C LYS A 168 9.36 15.39 7.33
N GLU A 169 10.12 14.38 6.89
CA GLU A 169 11.47 14.57 6.33
C GLU A 169 11.45 15.50 5.11
N GLN A 170 10.51 15.29 4.18
CA GLN A 170 10.33 16.16 3.02
C GLN A 170 9.94 17.59 3.43
N TRP A 171 9.06 17.72 4.43
CA TRP A 171 8.68 19.01 5.00
C TRP A 171 9.87 19.75 5.64
N VAL A 172 10.70 19.05 6.43
CA VAL A 172 11.92 19.61 7.04
C VAL A 172 12.91 20.03 5.95
N GLN A 173 13.13 19.20 4.93
CA GLN A 173 14.00 19.53 3.79
C GLN A 173 13.52 20.80 3.08
N ASN A 174 12.24 20.89 2.74
CA ASN A 174 11.67 22.09 2.11
C ASN A 174 11.75 23.33 3.01
N ARG A 175 11.57 23.17 4.32
CA ARG A 175 11.71 24.26 5.28
C ARG A 175 13.16 24.76 5.36
N ASN A 176 14.14 23.87 5.30
CA ASN A 176 15.56 24.22 5.29
C ASN A 176 15.96 24.94 4.00
N ILE A 177 15.48 24.46 2.83
CA ILE A 177 15.71 25.13 1.54
C ILE A 177 15.16 26.56 1.57
N LYS A 178 13.93 26.76 2.06
CA LYS A 178 13.35 28.11 2.23
C LYS A 178 14.16 29.01 3.15
N ALA A 179 14.74 28.46 4.22
CA ALA A 179 15.58 29.22 5.14
C ALA A 179 16.90 29.65 4.50
N GLU A 180 17.50 28.82 3.63
CA GLU A 180 18.71 29.15 2.88
C GLU A 180 18.47 30.19 1.77
N GLU A 181 17.33 30.10 1.07
CA GLU A 181 16.90 31.11 0.08
C GLU A 181 16.67 32.48 0.74
N GLY A 182 16.05 32.50 1.92
CA GLY A 182 15.85 33.74 2.70
C GLY A 182 17.16 34.35 3.21
N ARG A 183 18.20 33.54 3.47
CA ARG A 183 19.49 34.02 3.97
C ARG A 183 20.40 34.56 2.86
N SER A 184 20.27 34.03 1.64
CA SER A 184 21.07 34.43 0.48
C SER A 184 20.55 35.70 -0.22
N GLY A 185 19.32 36.15 0.09
CA GLY A 185 18.70 37.32 -0.54
C GLY A 185 19.02 38.70 0.07
N SER A 186 19.82 38.79 1.14
CA SER A 186 20.00 40.06 1.90
C SER A 186 21.20 40.93 1.49
N GLY A 187 21.81 40.70 0.31
CA GLY A 187 23.14 41.24 -0.02
C GLY A 187 23.32 42.10 -1.28
N ALA A 188 22.27 42.50 -2.01
CA ALA A 188 22.44 43.29 -3.24
C ALA A 188 21.68 44.61 -3.19
N ALA A 189 22.44 45.66 -2.92
CA ALA A 189 22.04 47.06 -2.96
C ALA A 189 21.94 47.59 -4.40
N SER A 190 21.00 48.52 -4.57
CA SER A 190 21.07 49.69 -5.47
C SER A 190 21.09 49.45 -6.99
N GLY A 191 19.99 49.86 -7.64
CA GLY A 191 20.07 50.49 -8.96
C GLY A 191 19.16 49.90 -10.05
N GLN A 192 18.08 50.64 -10.31
CA GLN A 192 17.60 50.96 -11.66
C GLN A 192 16.69 49.95 -12.39
N ASP A 193 15.45 50.41 -12.54
CA ASP A 193 14.41 50.09 -13.52
C ASP A 193 14.85 49.29 -14.76
N THR A 194 14.13 48.18 -15.04
CA THR A 194 13.51 47.91 -16.35
C THR A 194 12.76 46.57 -16.35
N ALA A 195 11.46 46.65 -16.62
CA ALA A 195 10.55 45.69 -17.26
C ALA A 195 10.90 44.17 -17.25
N SER A 196 10.06 43.37 -16.57
CA SER A 196 9.35 42.20 -17.12
C SER A 196 8.62 41.43 -16.02
N PRO A 197 7.33 41.08 -16.15
CA PRO A 197 6.70 40.13 -15.25
C PRO A 197 7.00 38.71 -15.75
N LEU A 198 8.16 38.15 -15.37
CA LEU A 198 8.39 36.72 -15.50
C LEU A 198 7.80 36.00 -14.30
N ALA A 199 6.83 35.12 -14.61
CA ALA A 199 6.14 34.24 -13.71
C ALA A 199 7.10 33.38 -12.86
N GLY A 200 7.36 33.82 -11.62
CA GLY A 200 8.08 33.06 -10.59
C GLY A 200 7.17 32.15 -9.74
N GLY A 201 6.12 31.56 -10.33
CA GLY A 201 5.05 30.84 -9.60
C GLY A 201 5.36 29.39 -9.18
N GLY A 202 6.56 28.87 -9.42
CA GLY A 202 6.85 27.43 -9.29
C GLY A 202 7.18 26.91 -7.89
N ALA A 203 7.85 27.70 -7.05
CA ALA A 203 8.35 27.21 -5.75
C ALA A 203 7.25 27.18 -4.65
N GLY A 204 6.29 28.11 -4.73
CA GLY A 204 5.21 28.22 -3.74
C GLY A 204 4.21 27.06 -3.77
N ALA A 205 3.85 26.59 -4.97
CA ALA A 205 2.89 25.51 -5.13
C ALA A 205 3.45 24.17 -4.61
N SER A 206 4.69 23.82 -4.98
CA SER A 206 5.34 22.60 -4.53
C SER A 206 5.50 22.55 -3.01
N SER A 207 5.86 23.66 -2.38
CA SER A 207 5.98 23.67 -0.93
C SER A 207 4.63 23.57 -0.22
N ALA A 208 3.57 24.22 -0.71
CA ALA A 208 2.25 24.11 -0.11
C ALA A 208 1.72 22.66 -0.19
N VAL A 209 2.02 21.95 -1.29
CA VAL A 209 1.66 20.53 -1.46
C VAL A 209 2.39 19.65 -0.44
N VAL A 210 3.67 19.90 -0.19
CA VAL A 210 4.45 19.12 0.81
C VAL A 210 4.01 19.43 2.24
N ASP A 211 3.75 20.70 2.56
CA ASP A 211 3.22 21.11 3.87
C ASP A 211 1.86 20.45 4.15
N ASP A 212 0.99 20.38 3.13
CA ASP A 212 -0.32 19.75 3.22
C ASP A 212 -0.23 18.22 3.31
N ALA A 213 0.74 17.59 2.63
CA ALA A 213 0.96 16.14 2.70
C ALA A 213 1.30 15.66 4.12
N ALA A 214 2.24 16.32 4.80
CA ALA A 214 2.61 15.96 6.18
C ALA A 214 1.42 16.09 7.14
N ARG A 215 0.61 17.15 6.99
CA ARG A 215 -0.61 17.36 7.78
C ARG A 215 -1.66 16.29 7.50
N ARG A 216 -1.91 15.93 6.24
CA ARG A 216 -2.86 14.86 5.87
C ARG A 216 -2.43 13.50 6.44
N CYS A 217 -1.15 13.16 6.37
CA CYS A 217 -0.61 11.94 6.96
C CYS A 217 -0.82 11.90 8.48
N LEU A 218 -0.55 13.01 9.17
CA LEU A 218 -0.75 13.11 10.63
C LEU A 218 -2.23 13.00 11.02
N ILE A 219 -3.14 13.61 10.27
CA ILE A 219 -4.60 13.48 10.48
C ILE A 219 -5.04 12.03 10.30
N ALA A 220 -4.54 11.33 9.28
CA ALA A 220 -4.85 9.92 9.05
C ALA A 220 -4.31 9.03 10.18
N LEU A 221 -3.08 9.27 10.63
CA LEU A 221 -2.48 8.58 11.77
C LEU A 221 -3.31 8.78 13.05
N ARG A 222 -3.67 10.03 13.36
CA ARG A 222 -4.51 10.34 14.53
C ARG A 222 -5.86 9.61 14.46
N LYS A 223 -6.57 9.67 13.33
CA LYS A 223 -7.84 8.95 13.14
C LYS A 223 -7.70 7.43 13.32
N ALA A 224 -6.60 6.85 12.83
CA ALA A 224 -6.34 5.42 13.00
C ALA A 224 -6.06 5.05 14.46
N VAL A 225 -5.38 5.92 15.21
CA VAL A 225 -5.11 5.72 16.64
C VAL A 225 -6.40 5.85 17.46
N GLU A 226 -7.21 6.89 17.20
CA GLU A 226 -8.49 7.14 17.89
C GLU A 226 -9.50 6.00 17.66
N SER A 227 -9.59 5.48 16.43
CA SER A 227 -10.57 4.45 16.08
C SER A 227 -10.23 3.03 16.56
N ARG A 228 -8.97 2.75 16.91
CA ARG A 228 -8.50 1.36 17.10
C ARG A 228 -7.92 1.06 18.47
N PHE A 229 -7.61 2.10 19.25
CA PHE A 229 -6.95 1.92 20.52
C PHE A 229 -7.62 2.78 21.59
N GLU A 230 -8.42 2.15 22.44
CA GLU A 230 -9.20 2.81 23.49
C GLU A 230 -8.33 3.54 24.54
N LYS A 231 -7.03 3.20 24.68
CA LYS A 231 -6.13 3.71 25.72
C LYS A 231 -4.80 4.27 25.19
N ASN A 232 -4.84 5.07 24.13
CA ASN A 232 -3.62 5.61 23.49
C ASN A 232 -3.37 7.11 23.74
N ALA A 233 -3.61 7.59 24.96
CA ALA A 233 -3.43 9.00 25.33
C ALA A 233 -2.02 9.54 24.98
N ALA A 234 -0.97 8.74 25.18
CA ALA A 234 0.40 9.15 24.87
C ALA A 234 0.64 9.35 23.36
N LEU A 235 0.10 8.46 22.52
CA LEU A 235 0.26 8.57 21.06
C LEU A 235 -0.59 9.70 20.48
N LEU A 236 -1.78 9.94 21.05
CA LEU A 236 -2.60 11.11 20.70
C LEU A 236 -1.94 12.43 21.12
N ALA A 237 -1.33 12.47 22.30
CA ALA A 237 -0.56 13.63 22.76
C ALA A 237 0.66 13.90 21.86
N TRP A 238 1.36 12.83 21.42
CA TRP A 238 2.43 12.94 20.44
C TRP A 238 1.92 13.48 19.10
N CYS A 239 0.80 12.96 18.57
CA CYS A 239 0.20 13.48 17.34
C CYS A 239 -0.18 14.96 17.44
N GLU A 240 -0.62 15.44 18.61
CA GLU A 240 -0.96 16.86 18.81
C GLU A 240 0.30 17.74 18.91
N ALA A 241 1.37 17.25 19.55
CA ALA A 241 2.65 17.94 19.57
C ALA A 241 3.25 18.07 18.16
N GLU A 242 3.17 17.00 17.36
CA GLU A 242 3.59 16.99 15.96
C GLU A 242 2.76 17.94 15.09
N ARG A 243 1.46 18.06 15.38
CA ARG A 243 0.59 19.02 14.70
C ARG A 243 1.00 20.45 15.01
N ALA A 244 1.29 20.74 16.28
CA ALA A 244 1.77 22.05 16.70
C ALA A 244 3.09 22.43 15.99
N GLU A 245 4.00 21.47 15.83
CA GLU A 245 5.26 21.66 15.09
C GLU A 245 5.02 22.01 13.61
N LEU A 246 4.15 21.25 12.91
CA LEU A 246 3.78 21.49 11.51
C LEU A 246 3.00 22.80 11.30
N GLU A 247 2.33 23.30 12.34
CA GLU A 247 1.65 24.60 12.34
C GLU A 247 2.59 25.76 12.70
N GLY A 248 3.87 25.48 12.97
CA GLY A 248 4.86 26.50 13.33
C GLY A 248 4.69 27.06 14.74
N ARG A 249 3.86 26.44 15.58
CA ARG A 249 3.78 26.78 17.00
C ARG A 249 4.97 26.13 17.68
N THR A 250 6.01 26.91 17.94
CA THR A 250 7.09 26.49 18.83
C THR A 250 6.46 26.07 20.17
N THR A 251 6.60 24.80 20.50
CA THR A 251 6.24 24.27 21.81
C THR A 251 7.24 24.81 22.84
N THR A 252 7.06 26.06 23.25
CA THR A 252 7.72 26.60 24.45
C THR A 252 7.09 25.98 25.68
N SER A 253 7.48 24.73 25.96
CA SER A 253 7.39 24.10 27.27
C SER A 253 8.66 23.26 27.43
N SER A 254 9.74 23.88 27.87
CA SER A 254 10.17 23.82 29.28
C SER A 254 10.53 22.40 29.73
N ALA A 255 11.83 22.10 29.65
CA ALA A 255 12.59 21.24 30.55
C ALA A 255 11.81 20.14 31.31
N GLY A 256 11.79 18.95 30.73
CA GLY A 256 11.34 17.72 31.37
C GLY A 256 12.10 16.53 30.80
N SER A 257 13.19 16.19 31.47
CA SER A 257 14.05 15.02 31.25
C SER A 257 13.26 13.75 30.90
N GLY A 258 13.63 13.09 29.81
CA GLY A 258 13.08 11.81 29.38
C GLY A 258 14.03 11.02 28.50
N VAL A 259 15.34 11.09 28.76
CA VAL A 259 16.29 10.10 28.24
C VAL A 259 16.00 8.80 28.98
N VAL A 260 15.33 7.84 28.31
CA VAL A 260 15.23 6.47 28.82
C VAL A 260 16.61 5.82 28.67
N LYS A 261 17.40 5.90 29.73
CA LYS A 261 18.64 5.17 29.94
C LYS A 261 18.31 3.69 30.11
N MET A 262 18.47 2.89 29.06
CA MET A 262 18.48 1.43 29.19
C MET A 262 19.82 1.02 29.82
N ALA A 263 19.80 0.75 31.13
CA ALA A 263 20.95 0.26 31.88
C ALA A 263 21.34 -1.16 31.43
N HIS A 264 22.65 -1.36 31.22
CA HIS A 264 23.30 -2.66 31.13
C HIS A 264 23.48 -3.31 32.51
N GLY A 265 23.45 -4.64 32.55
CA GLY A 265 23.72 -5.50 33.72
C GLY A 265 22.42 -5.94 34.40
N THR A 266 22.09 -7.22 34.53
CA THR A 266 22.93 -8.35 34.93
C THR A 266 22.30 -9.70 34.54
N SER A 267 23.21 -10.67 34.41
CA SER A 267 23.13 -12.10 34.03
C SER A 267 22.06 -12.99 34.71
N PRO A 268 21.87 -14.24 34.21
CA PRO A 268 20.60 -14.97 34.16
C PRO A 268 20.34 -15.91 35.35
N HIS A 269 19.06 -16.27 35.52
CA HIS A 269 18.63 -17.38 36.37
C HIS A 269 17.64 -18.27 35.61
N VAL A 270 17.99 -19.55 35.45
CA VAL A 270 17.08 -20.64 35.02
C VAL A 270 16.55 -21.32 36.28
N PRO A 271 15.28 -21.76 36.31
CA PRO A 271 15.06 -23.13 36.74
C PRO A 271 14.06 -23.92 35.89
N THR A 272 14.28 -25.23 35.99
CA THR A 272 13.79 -26.41 35.27
C THR A 272 12.42 -26.92 35.78
N HIS A 273 11.86 -27.90 35.05
CA HIS A 273 10.73 -28.82 35.35
C HIS A 273 9.37 -28.30 34.89
N GLY A 274 8.52 -29.03 34.16
CA GLY A 274 8.27 -30.46 33.87
C GLY A 274 6.75 -30.52 33.61
N GLY A 275 6.09 -31.43 32.90
CA GLY A 275 6.33 -32.63 32.12
C GLY A 275 4.92 -33.12 31.71
N SER A 276 4.82 -33.99 30.69
CA SER A 276 3.63 -34.77 30.28
C SER A 276 2.38 -33.99 29.85
N GLY A 277 1.69 -34.29 28.75
CA GLY A 277 1.64 -35.44 27.86
C GLY A 277 0.21 -35.52 27.29
N SER A 278 0.05 -36.28 26.21
CA SER A 278 -1.21 -36.84 25.67
C SER A 278 -1.75 -36.28 24.34
N SER A 279 -1.41 -37.03 23.28
CA SER A 279 -2.34 -37.76 22.38
C SER A 279 -3.27 -37.02 21.40
N TYR A 280 -3.00 -37.24 20.11
CA TYR A 280 -3.84 -37.12 18.91
C TYR A 280 -4.84 -38.31 18.77
N PRO A 281 -5.50 -38.59 17.60
CA PRO A 281 -6.24 -37.78 16.59
C PRO A 281 -7.62 -38.43 16.19
N VAL A 282 -8.18 -37.97 15.04
CA VAL A 282 -9.06 -38.68 14.05
C VAL A 282 -10.55 -38.29 14.07
N LYS A 283 -11.09 -37.76 12.94
CA LYS A 283 -11.94 -38.50 11.96
C LYS A 283 -12.64 -37.60 10.90
N GLU A 284 -12.63 -38.11 9.66
CA GLU A 284 -13.49 -38.02 8.42
C GLU A 284 -14.47 -36.84 8.22
N GLU A 285 -14.60 -36.19 7.04
CA GLU A 285 -14.92 -36.59 5.64
C GLU A 285 -16.42 -36.45 5.27
N GLY A 286 -16.69 -35.86 4.10
CA GLY A 286 -18.02 -35.74 3.44
C GLY A 286 -18.62 -34.32 3.49
N GLY A 287 -19.19 -33.72 2.43
CA GLY A 287 -19.41 -34.10 1.05
C GLY A 287 -20.21 -33.00 0.31
N HIS A 288 -19.99 -32.92 -1.01
CA HIS A 288 -20.86 -32.54 -2.15
C HIS A 288 -21.88 -31.36 -2.19
N GLY A 289 -21.85 -30.70 -3.37
CA GLY A 289 -22.97 -30.03 -4.08
C GLY A 289 -23.09 -28.52 -3.80
N GLY A 290 -23.21 -27.57 -4.73
CA GLY A 290 -23.63 -27.51 -6.13
C GLY A 290 -24.39 -26.16 -6.27
N SER A 291 -23.77 -25.13 -6.85
CA SER A 291 -24.03 -24.56 -8.18
C SER A 291 -25.23 -23.58 -8.32
N GLN A 292 -24.94 -22.49 -9.05
CA GLN A 292 -25.84 -21.56 -9.81
C GLN A 292 -26.57 -20.43 -9.06
N SER A 293 -26.80 -19.22 -9.58
CA SER A 293 -26.27 -18.41 -10.72
C SER A 293 -27.09 -17.10 -10.81
N GLY A 294 -26.51 -16.02 -11.34
CA GLY A 294 -27.22 -14.87 -11.96
C GLY A 294 -27.28 -13.61 -11.07
N GLY A 295 -27.00 -12.39 -11.52
CA GLY A 295 -26.75 -11.79 -12.84
C GLY A 295 -26.42 -10.29 -12.65
N PRO A 296 -26.10 -9.55 -13.72
CA PRO A 296 -25.10 -8.46 -13.73
C PRO A 296 -25.71 -7.05 -13.71
N ASN A 297 -24.87 -6.02 -13.46
CA ASN A 297 -25.15 -4.65 -13.90
C ASN A 297 -23.86 -3.95 -14.39
N ASP A 298 -24.06 -3.28 -15.52
CA ASP A 298 -23.22 -2.28 -16.19
C ASP A 298 -22.60 -1.26 -15.24
N ASP A 299 -21.42 -0.73 -15.61
CA ASP A 299 -21.04 0.68 -15.43
C ASP A 299 -19.69 0.94 -16.13
N ASP A 300 -19.81 1.39 -17.39
CA ASP A 300 -19.18 2.54 -18.04
C ASP A 300 -17.68 2.90 -17.90
N ASP A 301 -17.12 3.04 -19.10
CA ASP A 301 -15.97 3.82 -19.60
C ASP A 301 -15.32 4.87 -18.67
N VAL A 302 -14.10 4.57 -18.19
CA VAL A 302 -13.18 5.55 -17.57
C VAL A 302 -11.73 5.39 -18.09
N LEU A 303 -11.54 5.13 -19.40
CA LEU A 303 -10.19 4.96 -19.98
C LEU A 303 -9.87 5.90 -21.15
N GLY A 304 -10.72 6.89 -21.41
CA GLY A 304 -10.56 7.82 -22.55
C GLY A 304 -9.50 8.92 -22.42
N SER A 305 -8.85 9.12 -21.27
CA SER A 305 -7.97 10.28 -21.05
C SER A 305 -6.46 10.01 -20.95
N PHE A 306 -6.01 8.79 -21.29
CA PHE A 306 -4.61 8.39 -21.04
C PHE A 306 -3.65 8.52 -22.24
N PHE A 307 -4.13 8.89 -23.43
CA PHE A 307 -3.34 8.90 -24.68
C PHE A 307 -3.46 10.20 -25.47
N SER A 308 -3.34 11.34 -24.81
CA SER A 308 -3.11 12.65 -25.46
C SER A 308 -1.94 13.37 -24.80
#